data_AF-A0A8J6L614-F1
#
_entry.id   AF-A0A8J6L614-F1
#
_cell.length_a   1.000
_cell.length_b   1.000
_cell.length_c   1.000
_cell.angle_alpha   90.00
_cell.angle_beta   90.00
_cell.angle_gamma   90.00
#
_symmetry.space_group_name_H-M   'P 1'
#
loop_
_entity.id
_entity.type
_entity.pdbx_description
1 polymer ?
#
loop_
_entity_poly.entity_id
_entity_poly.type
_entity_poly.pdbx_seq_one_letter_code
_entity_poly.pdbx_strand_id
1 'polypeptide(L)'
;MYVCVMVSESLELELWTSVRSQPFGCWGLNPGLLEERPEKALKDSLQPYEAAYLSKSLSRLFDPINLVFPPGGRNPPSSDELDGIIKTITSELNVAAVDANLTLAVSKNVAKTIQLYGVKSEQLLSTQGDASQVIGPLTEGQKRNVGVVNSLFKLHQAVTKVVASQSAFPSAAEQTIMSALKTVHALMGNAIQPLLTSVADAVEAIIITMHQEDFSGSLPSSGKPDVPCSLYMKELQGFIARVMNDYFKHFECLDFVFDNTEAIAQRAIELFIRNASLVRPLGEGGKMRLATDFAQMELAVGPLCRRVSDLGKSYRMLRSFRPLLFQTSEHVADSPAVGDVIPFSIVIQFLFTRAPAELKSPFQCLLKNVLSSLVASLKRAEWSHARFSQWLDDHPSEKDRLLLLRGALEAYVQSVRSREGKEFAPVYPIMVQLLQKAMSTLQ
;
A
#
# COMPACT_ATOMS: atom_id res chain seq x y z
N MET A 1 -20.20 30.60 -12.68
CA MET A 1 -19.39 30.94 -13.87
C MET A 1 -19.36 32.45 -14.18
N TYR A 2 -19.46 33.35 -13.19
CA TYR A 2 -19.42 34.82 -13.41
C TYR A 2 -18.47 35.59 -12.47
N VAL A 3 -17.76 34.92 -11.56
CA VAL A 3 -16.90 35.59 -10.55
C VAL A 3 -15.41 35.52 -10.91
N CYS A 4 -15.00 34.62 -11.81
CA CYS A 4 -13.57 34.39 -12.11
C CYS A 4 -13.04 35.25 -13.28
N VAL A 5 -13.90 35.74 -14.18
CA VAL A 5 -13.48 36.59 -15.32
C VAL A 5 -13.24 38.04 -14.87
N MET A 6 -13.98 38.52 -13.87
CA MET A 6 -13.90 39.92 -13.38
C MET A 6 -12.60 40.24 -12.60
N VAL A 7 -11.88 39.22 -12.10
CA VAL A 7 -10.62 39.42 -11.36
C VAL A 7 -9.43 39.62 -12.33
N SER A 8 -9.51 39.06 -13.54
CA SER A 8 -8.43 39.19 -14.54
C SER A 8 -8.43 40.58 -15.20
N GLU A 9 -9.59 41.11 -15.58
CA GLU A 9 -9.68 42.43 -16.24
C GLU A 9 -9.48 43.60 -15.28
N SER A 10 -9.90 43.47 -14.01
CA SER A 10 -9.73 44.54 -13.01
C SER A 10 -8.26 44.76 -12.62
N LEU A 11 -7.44 43.70 -12.60
CA LEU A 11 -6.01 43.78 -12.29
C LEU A 11 -5.18 44.36 -13.45
N GLU A 12 -5.59 44.12 -14.71
CA GLU A 12 -4.90 44.71 -15.87
C GLU A 12 -5.14 46.22 -15.98
N LEU A 13 -6.32 46.73 -15.64
CA LEU A 13 -6.64 48.17 -15.70
C LEU A 13 -5.98 49.01 -14.57
N GLU A 14 -5.79 48.44 -13.38
CA GLU A 14 -5.07 49.11 -12.28
C GLU A 14 -3.56 49.21 -12.54
N LEU A 15 -2.96 48.22 -13.22
CA LEU A 15 -1.54 48.23 -13.57
C LEU A 15 -1.21 49.27 -14.66
N TRP A 16 -2.10 49.49 -15.64
CA TRP A 16 -1.86 50.47 -16.70
C TRP A 16 -2.11 51.92 -16.29
N THR A 17 -2.97 52.16 -15.29
CA THR A 17 -3.24 53.51 -14.76
C THR A 17 -2.18 54.00 -13.79
N SER A 18 -1.53 53.09 -13.05
CA SER A 18 -0.42 53.40 -12.13
C SER A 18 0.85 53.85 -12.86
N VAL A 19 1.11 53.33 -14.07
CA VAL A 19 2.32 53.67 -14.87
C VAL A 19 2.24 55.08 -15.51
N ARG A 20 1.07 55.70 -15.61
CA ARG A 20 0.88 57.00 -16.29
C ARG A 20 0.91 58.24 -15.40
N SER A 21 1.03 58.09 -14.08
CA SER A 21 0.68 59.18 -13.13
C SER A 21 1.79 59.61 -12.15
N GLN A 22 3.06 59.32 -12.41
CA GLN A 22 4.16 59.90 -11.61
C GLN A 22 4.69 61.21 -12.22
N PRO A 23 4.64 62.35 -11.51
CA PRO A 23 5.25 63.60 -11.97
C PRO A 23 6.77 63.52 -11.80
N PHE A 24 7.52 63.98 -12.81
CA PHE A 24 8.94 64.29 -12.72
C PHE A 24 9.15 65.42 -11.68
N GLY A 25 9.51 65.05 -10.45
CA GLY A 25 9.83 65.96 -9.34
C GLY A 25 11.33 66.03 -9.08
N CYS A 26 11.82 67.26 -8.89
CA CYS A 26 13.22 67.69 -8.83
C CYS A 26 14.16 66.92 -7.87
N TRP A 27 15.41 66.81 -8.32
CA TRP A 27 16.58 66.27 -7.64
C TRP A 27 16.96 67.06 -6.37
N GLY A 28 16.76 66.46 -5.20
CA GLY A 28 17.43 66.83 -3.96
C GLY A 28 18.53 65.81 -3.65
N LEU A 29 19.78 66.12 -4.00
CA LEU A 29 20.94 65.28 -3.73
C LEU A 29 21.26 65.29 -2.23
N ASN A 30 21.09 64.15 -1.58
CA ASN A 30 21.54 63.89 -0.21
C ASN A 30 22.85 63.08 -0.28
N PRO A 31 24.02 63.63 0.07
CA PRO A 31 25.32 63.01 -0.21
C PRO A 31 25.75 61.97 0.85
N GLY A 32 24.84 61.04 1.18
CA GLY A 32 25.06 60.02 2.21
C GLY A 32 24.53 58.61 1.90
N LEU A 33 24.04 58.34 0.70
CA LEU A 33 23.44 57.04 0.31
C LEU A 33 24.17 56.32 -0.84
N LEU A 34 25.39 56.74 -1.17
CA LEU A 34 26.17 56.13 -2.25
C LEU A 34 26.93 54.89 -1.75
N GLU A 35 26.18 53.85 -1.41
CA GLU A 35 26.63 52.47 -1.60
C GLU A 35 25.44 51.51 -1.77
N GLU A 36 24.32 51.98 -2.33
CA GLU A 36 23.38 51.05 -2.97
C GLU A 36 24.08 50.47 -4.20
N ARG A 37 24.52 49.22 -4.08
CA ARG A 37 25.18 48.47 -5.14
C ARG A 37 24.38 48.66 -6.44
N PRO A 38 24.97 49.22 -7.51
CA PRO A 38 24.25 49.52 -8.75
C PRO A 38 23.56 48.28 -9.34
N GLU A 39 24.10 47.09 -9.06
CA GLU A 39 23.49 45.80 -9.39
C GLU A 39 22.12 45.57 -8.72
N LYS A 40 21.95 46.00 -7.46
CA LYS A 40 20.70 45.86 -6.72
C LYS A 40 19.64 46.82 -7.28
N ALA A 41 19.99 48.10 -7.47
CA ALA A 41 19.10 49.08 -8.07
C ALA A 41 18.66 48.68 -9.50
N LEU A 42 19.57 48.09 -10.29
CA LEU A 42 19.25 47.53 -11.60
C LEU A 42 18.29 46.34 -11.49
N LYS A 43 18.54 45.38 -10.59
CA LYS A 43 17.64 44.24 -10.36
C LYS A 43 16.25 44.69 -9.92
N ASP A 44 16.17 45.66 -9.00
CA ASP A 44 14.92 46.20 -8.52
C ASP A 44 14.14 46.89 -9.65
N SER A 45 14.83 47.58 -10.57
CA SER A 45 14.19 48.18 -11.76
C SER A 45 13.66 47.15 -12.78
N LEU A 46 14.19 45.92 -12.77
CA LEU A 46 13.76 44.82 -13.66
C LEU A 46 12.59 44.01 -13.09
N GLN A 47 12.25 44.19 -11.81
CA GLN A 47 11.20 43.43 -11.12
C GLN A 47 9.83 43.46 -11.84
N PRO A 48 9.34 44.58 -12.41
CA PRO A 48 8.08 44.58 -13.17
C PRO A 48 8.14 43.72 -14.44
N TYR A 49 9.28 43.68 -15.12
CA TYR A 49 9.49 42.85 -16.30
C TYR A 49 9.59 41.37 -15.94
N GLU A 50 10.26 41.04 -14.84
CA GLU A 50 10.30 39.70 -14.30
C GLU A 50 8.88 39.21 -13.94
N ALA A 51 8.09 40.03 -13.23
CA ALA A 51 6.72 39.68 -12.88
C ALA A 51 5.85 39.45 -14.12
N ALA A 52 5.94 40.31 -15.14
CA ALA A 52 5.24 40.14 -16.41
C ALA A 52 5.69 38.87 -17.15
N TYR A 53 7.00 38.58 -17.17
CA TYR A 53 7.54 37.36 -17.75
C TYR A 53 7.01 36.12 -17.04
N LEU A 54 7.03 36.09 -15.70
CA LEU A 54 6.58 34.97 -14.89
C LEU A 54 5.07 34.70 -15.07
N SER A 55 4.26 35.74 -15.19
CA SER A 55 2.84 35.62 -15.52
C SER A 55 2.65 34.95 -16.88
N LYS A 56 3.36 35.44 -17.92
CA LYS A 56 3.29 34.86 -19.27
C LYS A 56 3.84 33.44 -19.35
N SER A 57 4.91 33.15 -18.62
CA SER A 57 5.50 31.81 -18.48
C SER A 57 4.49 30.83 -17.89
N LEU A 58 3.77 31.24 -16.84
CA LEU A 58 2.72 30.41 -16.23
C LEU A 58 1.58 30.13 -17.21
N SER A 59 1.11 31.14 -17.97
CA SER A 59 0.10 30.94 -19.01
C SER A 59 0.57 29.93 -20.07
N ARG A 60 1.79 30.10 -20.60
CA ARG A 60 2.37 29.16 -21.58
C ARG A 60 2.47 27.72 -21.05
N LEU A 61 2.73 27.55 -19.76
CA LEU A 61 2.77 26.23 -19.12
C LEU A 61 1.37 25.63 -18.91
N PHE A 62 0.37 26.47 -18.63
CA PHE A 62 -1.01 26.02 -18.37
C PHE A 62 -1.81 25.73 -19.64
N ASP A 63 -1.58 26.48 -20.73
CA ASP A 63 -2.35 26.36 -21.97
C ASP A 63 -2.32 24.93 -22.54
N PRO A 64 -1.15 24.25 -22.67
CA PRO A 64 -1.10 22.86 -23.14
C PRO A 64 -1.89 21.90 -22.25
N ILE A 65 -1.90 22.11 -20.93
CA ILE A 65 -2.68 21.26 -20.02
C ILE A 65 -4.18 21.47 -20.27
N ASN A 66 -4.63 22.72 -20.38
CA ASN A 66 -6.05 23.00 -20.59
C ASN A 66 -6.57 22.51 -21.94
N LEU A 67 -5.70 22.45 -22.97
CA LEU A 67 -6.02 21.86 -24.27
C LEU A 67 -6.22 20.34 -24.19
N VAL A 68 -5.34 19.66 -23.44
CA VAL A 68 -5.36 18.19 -23.30
C VAL A 68 -6.47 17.73 -22.35
N PHE A 69 -6.90 18.58 -21.42
CA PHE A 69 -8.03 18.31 -20.52
C PHE A 69 -9.22 19.23 -20.82
N PRO A 70 -9.92 19.04 -21.96
CA PRO A 70 -11.07 19.86 -22.30
C PRO A 70 -12.21 19.64 -21.30
N PRO A 71 -13.09 20.65 -21.07
CA PRO A 71 -14.23 20.50 -20.18
C PRO A 71 -15.13 19.33 -20.59
N GLY A 72 -15.33 18.35 -19.70
CA GLY A 72 -16.11 17.15 -19.99
C GLY A 72 -15.35 16.03 -20.72
N GLY A 73 -14.07 16.24 -21.04
CA GLY A 73 -13.18 15.21 -21.54
C GLY A 73 -13.02 14.07 -20.53
N ARG A 74 -13.00 12.84 -21.05
CA ARG A 74 -12.93 11.61 -20.24
C ARG A 74 -11.70 10.75 -20.54
N ASN A 75 -10.92 11.14 -21.54
CA ASN A 75 -9.78 10.37 -22.01
C ASN A 75 -8.50 10.88 -21.33
N PRO A 76 -7.61 9.97 -20.90
CA PRO A 76 -6.29 10.36 -20.45
C PRO A 76 -5.48 10.97 -21.62
N PRO A 77 -4.49 11.82 -21.32
CA PRO A 77 -3.60 12.39 -22.32
C PRO A 77 -2.89 11.32 -23.17
N SER A 78 -2.79 11.56 -24.47
CA SER A 78 -1.96 10.76 -25.36
C SER A 78 -0.46 11.02 -25.14
N SER A 79 0.39 10.13 -25.67
CA SER A 79 1.85 10.29 -25.55
C SER A 79 2.35 11.57 -26.23
N ASP A 80 1.81 11.90 -27.41
CA ASP A 80 2.24 13.08 -28.18
C ASP A 80 1.84 14.39 -27.49
N GLU A 81 0.64 14.43 -26.90
CA GLU A 81 0.16 15.56 -26.09
C GLU A 81 1.03 15.76 -24.85
N LEU A 82 1.39 14.66 -24.19
CA LEU A 82 2.26 14.70 -23.04
C LEU A 82 3.66 15.23 -23.42
N ASP A 83 4.24 14.74 -24.51
CA ASP A 83 5.53 15.22 -25.03
C ASP A 83 5.49 16.73 -25.33
N GLY A 84 4.36 17.25 -25.80
CA GLY A 84 4.12 18.69 -25.94
C GLY A 84 4.24 19.45 -24.61
N ILE A 85 3.58 18.97 -23.55
CA ILE A 85 3.68 19.56 -22.20
C ILE A 85 5.13 19.53 -21.70
N ILE A 86 5.82 18.39 -21.89
CA ILE A 86 7.20 18.20 -21.41
C ILE A 86 8.16 19.13 -22.15
N LYS A 87 8.00 19.30 -23.47
CA LYS A 87 8.78 20.25 -24.27
C LYS A 87 8.60 21.68 -23.78
N THR A 88 7.37 22.08 -23.45
CA THR A 88 7.09 23.41 -22.89
C THR A 88 7.77 23.60 -21.54
N ILE A 89 7.66 22.63 -20.61
CA ILE A 89 8.36 22.66 -19.31
C ILE A 89 9.87 22.79 -19.51
N THR A 90 10.43 21.98 -20.40
CA THR A 90 11.87 21.99 -20.72
C THR A 90 12.31 23.34 -21.27
N SER A 91 11.54 23.91 -22.19
CA SER A 91 11.82 25.22 -22.78
C SER A 91 11.83 26.33 -21.73
N GLU A 92 10.83 26.37 -20.84
CA GLU A 92 10.76 27.41 -19.80
C GLU A 92 11.92 27.29 -18.79
N LEU A 93 12.28 26.07 -18.39
CA LEU A 93 13.43 25.84 -17.51
C LEU A 93 14.76 26.20 -18.18
N ASN A 94 14.92 25.93 -19.48
CA ASN A 94 16.13 26.29 -20.23
C ASN A 94 16.30 27.80 -20.40
N VAL A 95 15.20 28.53 -20.62
CA VAL A 95 15.24 30.01 -20.69
C VAL A 95 15.63 30.60 -19.33
N ALA A 96 15.16 30.00 -18.24
CA ALA A 96 15.45 30.48 -16.88
C ALA A 96 16.87 30.15 -16.39
N ALA A 97 17.53 29.16 -16.99
CA ALA A 97 18.82 28.62 -16.55
C ALA A 97 19.98 29.64 -16.51
N VAL A 98 19.78 30.83 -17.08
CA VAL A 98 20.76 31.94 -17.06
C VAL A 98 20.91 32.60 -15.68
N ASP A 99 19.92 32.49 -14.80
CA ASP A 99 19.94 33.06 -13.45
C ASP A 99 19.27 32.13 -12.43
N ALA A 100 19.89 31.99 -11.25
CA ALA A 100 19.42 31.07 -10.22
C ALA A 100 18.09 31.51 -9.57
N ASN A 101 17.85 32.81 -9.41
CA ASN A 101 16.60 33.33 -8.83
C ASN A 101 15.45 33.17 -9.83
N LEU A 102 15.69 33.48 -11.10
CA LEU A 102 14.73 33.26 -12.19
C LEU A 102 14.41 31.77 -12.35
N THR A 103 15.43 30.89 -12.29
CA THR A 103 15.23 29.43 -12.30
C THR A 103 14.35 28.98 -11.16
N LEU A 104 14.55 29.50 -9.94
CA LEU A 104 13.70 29.21 -8.79
C LEU A 104 12.26 29.70 -8.99
N ALA A 105 12.07 30.92 -9.51
CA ALA A 105 10.75 31.48 -9.77
C ALA A 105 10.00 30.69 -10.85
N VAL A 106 10.66 30.32 -11.96
CA VAL A 106 10.08 29.48 -13.01
C VAL A 106 9.81 28.07 -12.50
N SER A 107 10.68 27.51 -11.64
CA SER A 107 10.44 26.19 -11.02
C SER A 107 9.19 26.16 -10.14
N LYS A 108 8.83 27.28 -9.49
CA LYS A 108 7.54 27.41 -8.78
C LYS A 108 6.36 27.38 -9.76
N ASN A 109 6.48 28.00 -10.94
CA ASN A 109 5.46 27.91 -11.99
C ASN A 109 5.34 26.49 -12.55
N VAL A 110 6.47 25.81 -12.77
CA VAL A 110 6.51 24.39 -13.18
C VAL A 110 5.85 23.51 -12.11
N ALA A 111 6.12 23.74 -10.82
CA ALA A 111 5.46 23.01 -9.74
C ALA A 111 3.94 23.21 -9.73
N LYS A 112 3.45 24.44 -9.91
CA LYS A 112 2.00 24.72 -10.08
C LYS A 112 1.42 24.01 -11.31
N THR A 113 2.20 23.91 -12.38
CA THR A 113 1.82 23.23 -13.63
C THR A 113 1.67 21.73 -13.43
N ILE A 114 2.63 21.09 -12.74
CA ILE A 114 2.56 19.68 -12.34
C ILE A 114 1.35 19.43 -11.44
N GLN A 115 1.09 20.31 -10.49
CA GLN A 115 -0.08 20.22 -9.61
C GLN A 115 -1.40 20.34 -10.39
N LEU A 116 -1.49 21.29 -11.33
CA LEU A 116 -2.67 21.42 -12.20
C LEU A 116 -2.91 20.15 -13.02
N TYR A 117 -1.85 19.58 -13.61
CA TYR A 117 -1.94 18.31 -14.32
C TYR A 117 -2.44 17.18 -13.40
N GLY A 118 -1.92 17.11 -12.17
CA GLY A 118 -2.36 16.16 -11.15
C GLY A 118 -3.85 16.29 -10.82
N VAL A 119 -4.33 17.50 -10.53
CA VAL A 119 -5.74 17.77 -10.23
C VAL A 119 -6.66 17.40 -11.41
N LYS A 120 -6.25 17.73 -12.64
CA LYS A 120 -7.01 17.38 -13.85
C LYS A 120 -7.03 15.86 -14.08
N SER A 121 -5.92 15.19 -13.81
CA SER A 121 -5.80 13.73 -13.90
C SER A 121 -6.66 13.02 -12.85
N GLU A 122 -6.69 13.54 -11.63
CA GLU A 122 -7.53 13.01 -10.54
C GLU A 122 -9.01 13.05 -10.89
N GLN A 123 -9.47 14.13 -11.55
CA GLN A 123 -10.87 14.26 -12.02
C GLN A 123 -11.28 13.19 -13.04
N LEU A 124 -10.32 12.54 -13.70
CA LEU A 124 -10.58 11.45 -14.63
C LEU A 124 -10.71 10.09 -13.94
N LEU A 125 -10.22 9.95 -12.70
CA LEU A 125 -10.15 8.66 -12.02
C LEU A 125 -11.54 8.12 -11.69
N SER A 126 -11.70 6.82 -11.90
CA SER A 126 -12.80 6.05 -11.33
C SER A 126 -12.40 5.53 -9.95
N THR A 127 -13.27 5.66 -8.95
CA THR A 127 -12.99 5.26 -7.55
C THR A 127 -14.01 4.26 -7.00
N GLN A 128 -15.06 3.93 -7.75
CA GLN A 128 -16.17 3.07 -7.30
C GLN A 128 -16.03 1.63 -7.81
N GLY A 129 -17.12 0.85 -7.86
CA GLY A 129 -17.11 -0.56 -8.24
C GLY A 129 -16.44 -0.86 -9.59
N ASP A 130 -16.52 0.08 -10.53
CA ASP A 130 -15.82 -0.03 -11.82
C ASP A 130 -14.29 -0.07 -11.64
N ALA A 131 -13.72 0.56 -10.60
CA ALA A 131 -12.28 0.60 -10.36
C ALA A 131 -11.76 -0.64 -9.62
N SER A 132 -12.60 -1.32 -8.84
CA SER A 132 -12.18 -2.38 -7.90
C SER A 132 -12.47 -3.81 -8.37
N GLN A 133 -13.24 -4.03 -9.43
CA GLN A 133 -13.61 -5.39 -9.88
C GLN A 133 -12.39 -6.30 -10.17
N VAL A 134 -12.42 -7.56 -9.71
CA VAL A 134 -11.37 -8.58 -9.95
C VAL A 134 -11.87 -9.93 -10.48
N ILE A 135 -13.07 -9.96 -11.08
CA ILE A 135 -13.75 -11.20 -11.53
C ILE A 135 -13.72 -11.33 -13.06
N GLY A 136 -13.98 -10.23 -13.77
CA GLY A 136 -14.08 -10.17 -15.22
C GLY A 136 -12.92 -9.41 -15.87
N PRO A 137 -12.98 -9.19 -17.20
CA PRO A 137 -11.98 -8.39 -17.91
C PRO A 137 -11.94 -6.94 -17.39
N LEU A 138 -10.90 -6.17 -17.76
CA LEU A 138 -10.82 -4.76 -17.36
C LEU A 138 -12.09 -4.00 -17.71
N THR A 139 -12.62 -3.30 -16.72
CA THR A 139 -13.68 -2.32 -16.93
C THR A 139 -13.12 -1.07 -17.64
N GLU A 140 -14.02 -0.26 -18.20
CA GLU A 140 -13.62 1.03 -18.78
C GLU A 140 -13.05 2.00 -17.72
N GLY A 141 -13.49 1.88 -16.46
CA GLY A 141 -12.93 2.63 -15.33
C GLY A 141 -11.49 2.24 -15.03
N GLN A 142 -11.19 0.93 -15.02
CA GLN A 142 -9.83 0.42 -14.80
C GLN A 142 -8.90 0.79 -15.96
N LYS A 143 -9.35 0.64 -17.22
CA LYS A 143 -8.56 1.07 -18.40
C LYS A 143 -8.21 2.54 -18.33
N ARG A 144 -9.15 3.37 -17.89
CA ARG A 144 -8.92 4.81 -17.70
C ARG A 144 -7.92 5.09 -16.59
N ASN A 145 -8.08 4.46 -15.41
CA ASN A 145 -7.12 4.62 -14.32
C ASN A 145 -5.71 4.21 -14.74
N VAL A 146 -5.57 3.10 -15.49
CA VAL A 146 -4.29 2.67 -16.07
C VAL A 146 -3.71 3.75 -16.98
N GLY A 147 -4.51 4.28 -17.91
CA GLY A 147 -4.05 5.35 -18.80
C GLY A 147 -3.63 6.63 -18.05
N VAL A 148 -4.38 7.01 -17.01
CA VAL A 148 -4.03 8.15 -16.15
C VAL A 148 -2.71 7.90 -15.43
N VAL A 149 -2.54 6.74 -14.77
CA VAL A 149 -1.31 6.37 -14.06
C VAL A 149 -0.10 6.33 -14.99
N ASN A 150 -0.24 5.75 -16.19
CA ASN A 150 0.83 5.73 -17.18
C ASN A 150 1.21 7.15 -17.63
N SER A 151 0.23 8.05 -17.81
CA SER A 151 0.51 9.45 -18.16
C SER A 151 1.22 10.21 -17.04
N LEU A 152 0.80 10.01 -15.79
CA LEU A 152 1.42 10.59 -14.59
C LEU A 152 2.85 10.08 -14.40
N PHE A 153 3.07 8.80 -14.64
CA PHE A 153 4.39 8.18 -14.57
C PHE A 153 5.35 8.76 -15.62
N LYS A 154 4.91 8.87 -16.87
CA LYS A 154 5.70 9.49 -17.95
C LYS A 154 6.05 10.94 -17.64
N LEU A 155 5.09 11.74 -17.15
CA LEU A 155 5.35 13.10 -16.70
C LEU A 155 6.41 13.12 -15.59
N HIS A 156 6.24 12.27 -14.58
CA HIS A 156 7.16 12.17 -13.45
C HIS A 156 8.59 11.84 -13.91
N GLN A 157 8.76 10.80 -14.72
CA GLN A 157 10.07 10.38 -15.21
C GLN A 157 10.76 11.46 -16.05
N ALA A 158 10.03 12.05 -16.98
CA ALA A 158 10.60 13.00 -17.91
C ALA A 158 10.93 14.35 -17.23
N VAL A 159 10.08 14.85 -16.33
CA VAL A 159 10.42 16.07 -15.55
C VAL A 159 11.61 15.81 -14.63
N THR A 160 11.66 14.64 -13.97
CA THR A 160 12.84 14.26 -13.16
C THR A 160 14.11 14.25 -14.01
N LYS A 161 14.03 13.70 -15.23
CA LYS A 161 15.15 13.67 -16.18
C LYS A 161 15.57 15.06 -16.64
N VAL A 162 14.62 15.97 -16.91
CA VAL A 162 14.91 17.36 -17.28
C VAL A 162 15.71 18.05 -16.18
N VAL A 163 15.25 17.94 -14.92
CA VAL A 163 15.94 18.51 -13.76
C VAL A 163 17.34 17.92 -13.59
N ALA A 164 17.48 16.59 -13.67
CA ALA A 164 18.76 15.91 -13.53
C ALA A 164 19.75 16.21 -14.67
N SER A 165 19.27 16.59 -15.85
CA SER A 165 20.12 16.90 -17.01
C SER A 165 20.78 18.28 -16.95
N GLN A 166 20.34 19.16 -16.03
CA GLN A 166 20.88 20.51 -15.91
C GLN A 166 22.09 20.52 -14.95
N SER A 167 23.26 20.87 -15.48
CA SER A 167 24.56 20.79 -14.78
C SER A 167 24.72 21.70 -13.57
N ALA A 168 23.87 22.74 -13.43
CA ALA A 168 23.93 23.73 -12.37
C ALA A 168 22.52 24.12 -11.85
N PHE A 169 21.66 23.12 -11.63
CA PHE A 169 20.30 23.39 -11.15
C PHE A 169 20.30 23.82 -9.67
N PRO A 170 19.66 24.94 -9.30
CA PRO A 170 19.60 25.37 -7.91
C PRO A 170 18.87 24.35 -7.02
N SER A 171 19.43 24.00 -5.87
CA SER A 171 18.85 22.98 -4.96
C SER A 171 17.44 23.33 -4.47
N ALA A 172 17.17 24.61 -4.21
CA ALA A 172 15.82 25.07 -3.82
C ALA A 172 14.80 24.89 -4.95
N ALA A 173 15.24 25.05 -6.22
CA ALA A 173 14.41 24.83 -7.40
C ALA A 173 14.13 23.32 -7.58
N GLU A 174 15.15 22.48 -7.40
CA GLU A 174 15.03 21.02 -7.42
C GLU A 174 14.01 20.53 -6.39
N GLN A 175 14.18 20.94 -5.13
CA GLN A 175 13.27 20.55 -4.05
C GLN A 175 11.83 20.98 -4.32
N THR A 176 11.63 22.14 -4.94
CA THR A 176 10.29 22.64 -5.30
C THR A 176 9.62 21.72 -6.33
N ILE A 177 10.32 21.32 -7.39
CA ILE A 177 9.79 20.43 -8.42
C ILE A 177 9.61 19.01 -7.87
N MET A 178 10.59 18.48 -7.14
CA MET A 178 10.53 17.14 -6.55
C MET A 178 9.39 17.01 -5.53
N SER A 179 9.07 18.09 -4.79
CA SER A 179 7.90 18.12 -3.91
C SER A 179 6.59 17.97 -4.69
N ALA A 180 6.43 18.67 -5.81
CA ALA A 180 5.25 18.53 -6.66
C ALA A 180 5.15 17.13 -7.29
N LEU A 181 6.29 16.55 -7.70
CA LEU A 181 6.36 15.18 -8.23
C LEU A 181 6.00 14.11 -7.19
N LYS A 182 6.31 14.32 -5.90
CA LYS A 182 5.83 13.44 -4.82
C LYS A 182 4.31 13.39 -4.74
N THR A 183 3.63 14.52 -4.94
CA THR A 183 2.17 14.57 -5.00
C THR A 183 1.62 13.76 -6.18
N VAL A 184 2.29 13.82 -7.34
CA VAL A 184 1.94 12.98 -8.51
C VAL A 184 2.11 11.49 -8.20
N HIS A 185 3.22 11.11 -7.55
CA HIS A 185 3.46 9.73 -7.14
C HIS A 185 2.39 9.22 -6.14
N ALA A 186 1.99 10.06 -5.18
CA ALA A 186 0.90 9.72 -4.26
C ALA A 186 -0.44 9.55 -4.99
N LEU A 187 -0.74 10.40 -5.98
CA LEU A 187 -1.93 10.28 -6.81
C LEU A 187 -1.94 8.97 -7.61
N MET A 188 -0.79 8.55 -8.15
CA MET A 188 -0.66 7.24 -8.78
C MET A 188 -1.07 6.12 -7.81
N GLY A 189 -0.60 6.15 -6.56
CA GLY A 189 -0.99 5.17 -5.53
C GLY A 189 -2.48 5.15 -5.28
N ASN A 190 -3.08 6.33 -5.07
CA ASN A 190 -4.51 6.46 -4.84
C ASN A 190 -5.36 5.92 -6.01
N ALA A 191 -4.88 6.05 -7.25
CA ALA A 191 -5.59 5.57 -8.44
C ALA A 191 -5.66 4.04 -8.56
N ILE A 192 -4.64 3.33 -8.07
CA ILE A 192 -4.56 1.85 -8.12
C ILE A 192 -5.08 1.21 -6.82
N GLN A 193 -5.15 1.98 -5.72
CA GLN A 193 -5.55 1.48 -4.40
C GLN A 193 -6.87 0.69 -4.38
N PRO A 194 -7.97 1.10 -5.07
CA PRO A 194 -9.21 0.32 -5.08
C PRO A 194 -9.03 -1.09 -5.64
N LEU A 195 -8.17 -1.24 -6.66
CA LEU A 195 -7.86 -2.54 -7.26
C LEU A 195 -6.99 -3.37 -6.29
N LEU A 196 -5.95 -2.78 -5.70
CA LEU A 196 -5.10 -3.47 -4.71
C LEU A 196 -5.91 -4.01 -3.53
N THR A 197 -6.80 -3.18 -2.98
CA THR A 197 -7.67 -3.58 -1.87
C THR A 197 -8.57 -4.75 -2.27
N SER A 198 -9.22 -4.70 -3.43
CA SER A 198 -10.06 -5.82 -3.87
C SER A 198 -9.27 -7.10 -4.18
N VAL A 199 -8.03 -6.98 -4.66
CA VAL A 199 -7.14 -8.13 -4.85
C VAL A 199 -6.77 -8.75 -3.49
N ALA A 200 -6.40 -7.92 -2.51
CA ALA A 200 -6.07 -8.38 -1.16
C ALA A 200 -7.26 -9.09 -0.49
N ASP A 201 -8.46 -8.51 -0.57
CA ASP A 201 -9.69 -9.08 -0.03
C ASP A 201 -10.03 -10.44 -0.67
N ALA A 202 -9.87 -10.55 -2.00
CA ALA A 202 -10.08 -11.80 -2.72
C ALA A 202 -9.04 -12.87 -2.35
N VAL A 203 -7.76 -12.49 -2.21
CA VAL A 203 -6.70 -13.39 -1.73
C VAL A 203 -7.03 -13.92 -0.34
N GLU A 204 -7.47 -13.06 0.58
CA GLU A 204 -7.89 -13.48 1.92
C GLU A 204 -9.08 -14.44 1.87
N ALA A 205 -10.10 -14.11 1.09
CA ALA A 205 -11.28 -14.96 0.92
C ALA A 205 -10.91 -16.36 0.41
N ILE A 206 -10.02 -16.46 -0.59
CA ILE A 206 -9.52 -17.73 -1.12
C ILE A 206 -8.75 -18.50 -0.02
N ILE A 207 -7.84 -17.86 0.71
CA ILE A 207 -7.06 -18.51 1.77
C ILE A 207 -7.97 -19.07 2.87
N ILE A 208 -9.03 -18.36 3.24
CA ILE A 208 -9.99 -18.83 4.27
C ILE A 208 -10.71 -20.12 3.84
N THR A 209 -10.89 -20.37 2.54
CA THR A 209 -11.49 -21.62 2.05
C THR A 209 -10.65 -22.86 2.36
N MET A 210 -9.40 -22.71 2.80
CA MET A 210 -8.59 -23.80 3.38
C MET A 210 -9.36 -24.60 4.44
N HIS A 211 -10.17 -23.94 5.26
CA HIS A 211 -10.94 -24.62 6.32
C HIS A 211 -12.13 -25.45 5.82
N GLN A 212 -12.41 -25.41 4.52
CA GLN A 212 -13.41 -26.27 3.86
C GLN A 212 -12.80 -27.58 3.36
N GLU A 213 -11.46 -27.69 3.32
CA GLU A 213 -10.77 -28.91 2.93
C GLU A 213 -10.62 -29.90 4.09
N ASP A 214 -10.55 -31.19 3.77
CA ASP A 214 -10.32 -32.24 4.75
C ASP A 214 -8.83 -32.51 4.96
N PHE A 215 -8.33 -32.05 6.11
CA PHE A 215 -6.96 -32.31 6.62
C PHE A 215 -6.90 -33.43 7.69
N SER A 216 -8.01 -34.13 7.94
CA SER A 216 -8.08 -35.20 8.95
C SER A 216 -7.42 -36.50 8.52
N GLY A 217 -7.22 -36.69 7.21
CA GLY A 217 -6.83 -37.95 6.59
C GLY A 217 -5.48 -38.54 7.08
N SER A 218 -5.41 -39.87 7.07
CA SER A 218 -4.19 -40.65 7.30
C SER A 218 -3.27 -40.65 6.06
N LEU A 219 -2.03 -41.12 6.22
CA LEU A 219 -1.10 -41.24 5.09
C LEU A 219 -1.71 -42.12 3.98
N PRO A 220 -1.55 -41.77 2.69
CA PRO A 220 -2.06 -42.58 1.60
C PRO A 220 -1.44 -43.98 1.65
N SER A 221 -2.28 -45.02 1.61
CA SER A 221 -1.87 -46.43 1.72
C SER A 221 -1.16 -46.97 0.48
N SER A 222 -1.16 -46.24 -0.63
CA SER A 222 -0.47 -46.61 -1.87
C SER A 222 0.73 -45.69 -2.07
N GLY A 223 1.92 -46.27 -2.28
CA GLY A 223 3.19 -45.57 -2.52
C GLY A 223 3.27 -44.75 -3.82
N LYS A 224 2.22 -44.00 -4.16
CA LYS A 224 2.28 -42.92 -5.15
C LYS A 224 2.76 -41.65 -4.44
N PRO A 225 3.90 -41.07 -4.86
CA PRO A 225 4.56 -39.98 -4.13
C PRO A 225 3.90 -38.60 -4.27
N ASP A 226 2.90 -38.43 -5.14
CA ASP A 226 2.26 -37.12 -5.33
C ASP A 226 1.12 -36.90 -4.32
N VAL A 227 1.44 -36.19 -3.24
CA VAL A 227 0.41 -35.53 -2.42
C VAL A 227 -0.11 -34.34 -3.25
N PRO A 228 -1.39 -34.36 -3.69
CA PRO A 228 -1.90 -33.32 -4.55
C PRO A 228 -1.97 -31.99 -3.80
N CYS A 229 -1.57 -30.91 -4.49
CA CYS A 229 -1.79 -29.53 -4.04
C CYS A 229 -3.29 -29.30 -3.77
N SER A 230 -3.58 -28.64 -2.65
CA SER A 230 -4.93 -28.26 -2.26
C SER A 230 -5.63 -27.39 -3.31
N LEU A 231 -6.96 -27.47 -3.36
CA LEU A 231 -7.79 -26.77 -4.35
C LEU A 231 -7.75 -25.27 -4.13
N TYR A 232 -7.85 -24.80 -2.88
CA TYR A 232 -7.75 -23.35 -2.58
C TYR A 232 -6.40 -22.78 -3.03
N MET A 233 -5.32 -23.57 -2.95
CA MET A 233 -3.99 -23.15 -3.36
C MET A 233 -3.86 -23.06 -4.88
N LYS A 234 -4.46 -24.01 -5.62
CA LYS A 234 -4.56 -23.92 -7.09
C LYS A 234 -5.40 -22.72 -7.54
N GLU A 235 -6.50 -22.46 -6.84
CA GLU A 235 -7.34 -21.29 -7.07
C GLU A 235 -6.56 -20.00 -6.81
N LEU A 236 -5.81 -19.92 -5.71
CA LEU A 236 -4.98 -18.77 -5.36
C LEU A 236 -3.92 -18.49 -6.44
N GLN A 237 -3.19 -19.52 -6.87
CA GLN A 237 -2.21 -19.41 -7.96
C GLN A 237 -2.85 -18.90 -9.24
N GLY A 238 -3.98 -19.50 -9.63
CA GLY A 238 -4.72 -19.09 -10.83
C GLY A 238 -5.24 -17.65 -10.73
N PHE A 239 -5.76 -17.26 -9.56
CA PHE A 239 -6.25 -15.90 -9.31
C PHE A 239 -5.12 -14.87 -9.39
N ILE A 240 -4.00 -15.08 -8.69
CA ILE A 240 -2.86 -14.17 -8.71
C ILE A 240 -2.27 -14.05 -10.13
N ALA A 241 -2.10 -15.17 -10.82
CA ALA A 241 -1.61 -15.17 -12.20
C ALA A 241 -2.53 -14.38 -13.14
N ARG A 242 -3.86 -14.54 -13.01
CA ARG A 242 -4.83 -13.73 -13.75
C ARG A 242 -4.74 -12.26 -13.36
N VAL A 243 -4.65 -11.93 -12.08
CA VAL A 243 -4.59 -10.54 -11.62
C VAL A 243 -3.40 -9.78 -12.24
N MET A 244 -2.22 -10.41 -12.25
CA MET A 244 -1.03 -9.81 -12.85
C MET A 244 -1.14 -9.70 -14.37
N ASN A 245 -1.64 -10.75 -15.03
CA ASN A 245 -1.74 -10.80 -16.48
C ASN A 245 -2.91 -10.01 -17.05
N ASP A 246 -4.00 -9.84 -16.33
CA ASP A 246 -5.18 -9.17 -16.86
C ASP A 246 -5.15 -7.72 -16.44
N TYR A 247 -4.90 -7.39 -15.17
CA TYR A 247 -4.97 -6.00 -14.69
C TYR A 247 -3.61 -5.29 -14.68
N PHE A 248 -2.60 -5.85 -13.99
CA PHE A 248 -1.38 -5.11 -13.70
C PHE A 248 -0.39 -5.01 -14.88
N LYS A 249 -0.45 -5.92 -15.87
CA LYS A 249 0.42 -5.87 -17.07
C LYS A 249 0.31 -4.59 -17.88
N HIS A 250 -0.80 -3.85 -17.74
CA HIS A 250 -1.09 -2.67 -18.55
C HIS A 250 -0.43 -1.39 -17.99
N PHE A 251 0.10 -1.44 -16.76
CA PHE A 251 0.87 -0.35 -16.19
C PHE A 251 2.31 -0.40 -16.71
N GLU A 252 2.80 0.74 -17.18
CA GLU A 252 4.19 0.87 -17.67
C GLU A 252 5.19 1.00 -16.51
N CYS A 253 4.72 1.43 -15.33
CA CYS A 253 5.51 1.62 -14.12
C CYS A 253 5.69 0.30 -13.34
N LEU A 254 6.41 -0.66 -13.91
CA LEU A 254 6.58 -1.99 -13.31
C LEU A 254 7.11 -1.95 -11.88
N ASP A 255 8.12 -1.11 -11.61
CA ASP A 255 8.70 -1.03 -10.27
C ASP A 255 7.68 -0.57 -9.23
N PHE A 256 6.90 0.46 -9.59
CA PHE A 256 5.82 0.97 -8.76
C PHE A 256 4.74 -0.09 -8.50
N VAL A 257 4.37 -0.87 -9.53
CA VAL A 257 3.41 -1.98 -9.37
C VAL A 257 3.95 -3.01 -8.38
N PHE A 258 5.19 -3.46 -8.56
CA PHE A 258 5.79 -4.46 -7.67
C PHE A 258 5.89 -3.98 -6.23
N ASP A 259 6.27 -2.73 -5.99
CA ASP A 259 6.37 -2.17 -4.64
C ASP A 259 4.99 -2.20 -3.92
N ASN A 260 3.90 -2.05 -4.67
CA ASN A 260 2.54 -2.12 -4.14
C ASN A 260 2.01 -3.57 -4.00
N THR A 261 2.29 -4.44 -4.96
CA THR A 261 1.83 -5.84 -4.92
C THR A 261 2.65 -6.69 -3.94
N GLU A 262 3.87 -6.28 -3.61
CA GLU A 262 4.70 -6.95 -2.61
C GLU A 262 4.04 -6.96 -1.23
N ALA A 263 3.37 -5.86 -0.84
CA ALA A 263 2.60 -5.80 0.39
C ALA A 263 1.47 -6.85 0.43
N ILE A 264 0.83 -7.12 -0.71
CA ILE A 264 -0.19 -8.18 -0.85
C ILE A 264 0.46 -9.56 -0.67
N ALA A 265 1.63 -9.80 -1.26
CA ALA A 265 2.37 -11.05 -1.11
C ALA A 265 2.77 -11.32 0.36
N GLN A 266 3.32 -10.32 1.05
CA GLN A 266 3.69 -10.40 2.47
C GLN A 266 2.45 -10.73 3.32
N ARG A 267 1.34 -10.03 3.07
CA ARG A 267 0.07 -10.24 3.76
C ARG A 267 -0.53 -11.62 3.49
N ALA A 268 -0.49 -12.09 2.24
CA ALA A 268 -0.98 -13.41 1.85
C ALA A 268 -0.24 -14.52 2.61
N ILE A 269 1.09 -14.42 2.74
CA ILE A 269 1.88 -15.36 3.53
C ILE A 269 1.47 -15.35 5.00
N GLU A 270 1.31 -14.17 5.60
CA GLU A 270 0.86 -14.07 6.99
C GLU A 270 -0.52 -14.69 7.21
N LEU A 271 -1.47 -14.38 6.33
CA LEU A 271 -2.82 -14.96 6.35
C LEU A 271 -2.79 -16.47 6.21
N PHE A 272 -1.97 -16.98 5.29
CA PHE A 272 -1.78 -18.41 5.09
C PHE A 272 -1.26 -19.08 6.37
N ILE A 273 -0.22 -18.55 7.00
CA ILE A 273 0.34 -19.13 8.24
C ILE A 273 -0.66 -19.06 9.40
N ARG A 274 -1.39 -17.94 9.54
CA ARG A 274 -2.43 -17.77 10.57
C ARG A 274 -3.58 -18.77 10.39
N ASN A 275 -3.98 -19.06 9.15
CA ASN A 275 -5.04 -20.02 8.88
C ASN A 275 -4.53 -21.46 8.97
N ALA A 276 -3.32 -21.74 8.49
CA ALA A 276 -2.66 -23.03 8.62
C ALA A 276 -2.51 -23.45 10.10
N SER A 277 -2.23 -22.50 11.01
CA SER A 277 -2.14 -22.77 12.45
C SER A 277 -3.50 -23.06 13.11
N LEU A 278 -4.61 -22.82 12.43
CA LEU A 278 -5.98 -23.09 12.90
C LEU A 278 -6.56 -24.41 12.38
N VAL A 279 -5.93 -25.03 11.38
CA VAL A 279 -6.46 -26.24 10.74
C VAL A 279 -6.62 -27.35 11.78
N ARG A 280 -7.85 -27.80 11.97
CA ARG A 280 -8.20 -28.85 12.92
C ARG A 280 -9.48 -29.57 12.48
N PRO A 281 -9.53 -30.92 12.54
CA PRO A 281 -8.46 -31.85 12.92
C PRO A 281 -7.34 -31.93 11.86
N LEU A 282 -6.11 -32.18 12.31
CA LEU A 282 -4.93 -32.30 11.46
C LEU A 282 -4.28 -33.68 11.62
N GLY A 283 -4.46 -34.56 10.64
CA GLY A 283 -3.87 -35.91 10.58
C GLY A 283 -2.50 -35.94 9.88
N GLU A 284 -1.83 -37.09 9.89
CA GLU A 284 -0.50 -37.24 9.24
C GLU A 284 -0.54 -37.00 7.72
N GLY A 285 -1.59 -37.44 7.04
CA GLY A 285 -1.79 -37.13 5.62
C GLY A 285 -2.06 -35.64 5.39
N GLY A 286 -2.82 -35.01 6.29
CA GLY A 286 -3.06 -33.57 6.31
C GLY A 286 -1.78 -32.74 6.50
N LYS A 287 -0.87 -33.16 7.39
CA LYS A 287 0.44 -32.51 7.59
C LYS A 287 1.27 -32.54 6.31
N MET A 288 1.31 -33.66 5.59
CA MET A 288 2.01 -33.78 4.32
C MET A 288 1.40 -32.89 3.23
N ARG A 289 0.07 -32.79 3.18
CA ARG A 289 -0.63 -31.89 2.26
C ARG A 289 -0.33 -30.44 2.58
N LEU A 290 -0.48 -30.03 3.83
CA LEU A 290 -0.17 -28.67 4.27
C LEU A 290 1.30 -28.33 4.00
N ALA A 291 2.24 -29.24 4.25
CA ALA A 291 3.65 -29.04 3.92
C ALA A 291 3.90 -28.88 2.40
N THR A 292 3.06 -29.48 1.55
CA THR A 292 3.06 -29.24 0.10
C THR A 292 2.52 -27.85 -0.20
N ASP A 293 1.42 -27.45 0.43
CA ASP A 293 0.85 -26.10 0.30
C ASP A 293 1.83 -25.00 0.73
N PHE A 294 2.65 -25.21 1.77
CA PHE A 294 3.73 -24.28 2.15
C PHE A 294 4.72 -24.04 1.00
N ALA A 295 5.06 -25.08 0.22
CA ALA A 295 5.92 -24.93 -0.95
C ALA A 295 5.18 -24.25 -2.11
N GLN A 296 3.90 -24.58 -2.30
CA GLN A 296 3.06 -24.01 -3.35
C GLN A 296 2.71 -22.54 -3.09
N MET A 297 2.69 -22.11 -1.82
CA MET A 297 2.46 -20.72 -1.43
C MET A 297 3.60 -19.82 -1.89
N GLU A 298 4.86 -20.29 -1.83
CA GLU A 298 6.02 -19.57 -2.37
C GLU A 298 5.86 -19.31 -3.88
N LEU A 299 5.35 -20.30 -4.62
CA LEU A 299 5.06 -20.17 -6.04
C LEU A 299 3.84 -19.27 -6.30
N ALA A 300 2.82 -19.33 -5.44
CA ALA A 300 1.59 -18.55 -5.59
C ALA A 300 1.83 -17.04 -5.49
N VAL A 301 2.69 -16.61 -4.57
CA VAL A 301 3.01 -15.17 -4.41
C VAL A 301 4.11 -14.68 -5.34
N GLY A 302 4.81 -15.59 -6.02
CA GLY A 302 5.90 -15.29 -6.95
C GLY A 302 5.57 -14.17 -7.95
N PRO A 303 4.41 -14.19 -8.64
CA PRO A 303 4.04 -13.14 -9.58
C PRO A 303 3.83 -11.74 -8.97
N LEU A 304 3.59 -11.63 -7.67
CA LEU A 304 3.33 -10.36 -6.98
C LEU A 304 4.61 -9.63 -6.54
N CYS A 305 5.77 -10.25 -6.66
CA CYS A 305 7.03 -9.69 -6.19
C CYS A 305 8.16 -9.95 -7.19
N ARG A 306 9.22 -9.14 -7.12
CA ARG A 306 10.41 -9.35 -7.98
C ARG A 306 11.12 -10.65 -7.60
N ARG A 307 11.26 -10.88 -6.28
CA ARG A 307 11.82 -12.10 -5.69
C ARG A 307 11.13 -12.39 -4.37
N VAL A 308 10.75 -13.64 -4.16
CA VAL A 308 10.10 -14.09 -2.91
C VAL A 308 11.02 -13.92 -1.69
N SER A 309 12.33 -13.95 -1.89
CA SER A 309 13.32 -13.67 -0.83
C SER A 309 13.24 -12.26 -0.27
N ASP A 310 12.73 -11.31 -1.04
CA ASP A 310 12.73 -9.89 -0.69
C ASP A 310 11.56 -9.55 0.27
N LEU A 311 10.59 -10.47 0.42
CA LEU A 311 9.45 -10.38 1.35
C LEU A 311 9.86 -10.42 2.84
N GLY A 312 11.16 -10.49 3.15
CA GLY A 312 11.71 -10.25 4.48
C GLY A 312 11.18 -11.21 5.55
N LYS A 313 10.55 -10.64 6.60
CA LYS A 313 10.09 -11.39 7.78
C LYS A 313 9.02 -12.42 7.41
N SER A 314 8.07 -12.10 6.54
CA SER A 314 6.95 -12.98 6.19
C SER A 314 7.46 -14.24 5.48
N TYR A 315 8.39 -14.11 4.54
CA TYR A 315 9.01 -15.27 3.89
C TYR A 315 9.83 -16.12 4.87
N ARG A 316 10.64 -15.51 5.74
CA ARG A 316 11.35 -16.26 6.80
C ARG A 316 10.37 -17.02 7.70
N MET A 317 9.24 -16.42 8.05
CA MET A 317 8.19 -17.08 8.84
C MET A 317 7.62 -18.31 8.13
N LEU A 318 7.33 -18.22 6.83
CA LEU A 318 6.85 -19.33 6.03
C LEU A 318 7.84 -20.51 6.05
N ARG A 319 9.12 -20.22 5.84
CA ARG A 319 10.21 -21.21 5.83
C ARG A 319 10.43 -21.84 7.21
N SER A 320 10.37 -21.04 8.27
CA SER A 320 10.59 -21.51 9.64
C SER A 320 9.40 -22.28 10.21
N PHE A 321 8.17 -22.00 9.76
CA PHE A 321 6.98 -22.68 10.25
C PHE A 321 6.81 -24.07 9.65
N ARG A 322 7.14 -24.26 8.36
CA ARG A 322 6.93 -25.55 7.66
C ARG A 322 7.52 -26.77 8.38
N PRO A 323 8.76 -26.76 8.91
CA PRO A 323 9.31 -27.88 9.66
C PRO A 323 8.56 -28.21 10.96
N LEU A 324 7.92 -27.21 11.59
CA LEU A 324 7.20 -27.38 12.86
C LEU A 324 6.01 -28.34 12.72
N LEU A 325 5.47 -28.51 11.51
CA LEU A 325 4.37 -29.45 11.22
C LEU A 325 4.69 -30.88 11.65
N PHE A 326 5.97 -31.28 11.57
CA PHE A 326 6.44 -32.65 11.81
C PHE A 326 7.20 -32.83 13.13
N GLN A 327 7.37 -31.78 13.92
CA GLN A 327 8.06 -31.83 15.21
C GLN A 327 7.10 -32.18 16.36
N THR A 328 7.61 -32.67 17.50
CA THR A 328 6.81 -32.85 18.73
C THR A 328 6.42 -31.51 19.35
N SER A 329 5.47 -31.49 20.29
CA SER A 329 5.00 -30.24 20.89
C SER A 329 6.09 -29.53 21.70
N GLU A 330 6.98 -30.29 22.31
CA GLU A 330 8.15 -29.82 23.06
C GLU A 330 9.15 -29.15 22.11
N HIS A 331 9.56 -29.85 21.05
CA HIS A 331 10.49 -29.31 20.06
C HIS A 331 9.95 -28.07 19.33
N VAL A 332 8.63 -28.00 19.11
CA VAL A 332 7.99 -26.81 18.57
C VAL A 332 8.12 -25.62 19.53
N ALA A 333 7.90 -25.82 20.83
CA ALA A 333 7.99 -24.75 21.84
C ALA A 333 9.44 -24.27 22.09
N ASP A 334 10.41 -25.16 21.95
CA ASP A 334 11.84 -24.88 22.14
C ASP A 334 12.55 -24.38 20.88
N SER A 335 11.87 -24.36 19.73
CA SER A 335 12.46 -23.92 18.47
C SER A 335 12.97 -22.46 18.57
N PRO A 336 14.21 -22.19 18.12
CA PRO A 336 14.81 -20.85 18.19
C PRO A 336 14.07 -19.84 17.29
N ALA A 337 13.27 -20.32 16.34
CA ALA A 337 12.46 -19.45 15.49
C ALA A 337 11.27 -18.82 16.24
N VAL A 338 10.88 -19.36 17.39
CA VAL A 338 9.73 -18.88 18.18
C VAL A 338 10.12 -17.66 19.00
N GLY A 339 9.35 -16.58 18.83
CA GLY A 339 9.61 -15.28 19.45
C GLY A 339 10.48 -14.35 18.61
N ASP A 340 11.38 -14.89 17.78
CA ASP A 340 12.18 -14.09 16.83
C ASP A 340 11.46 -13.94 15.48
N VAL A 341 11.33 -15.04 14.74
CA VAL A 341 10.74 -15.04 13.40
C VAL A 341 9.24 -15.32 13.44
N ILE A 342 8.82 -16.31 14.24
CA ILE A 342 7.43 -16.75 14.38
C ILE A 342 6.88 -16.22 15.71
N PRO A 343 5.79 -15.42 15.70
CA PRO A 343 5.15 -14.96 16.93
C PRO A 343 4.72 -16.11 17.85
N PHE A 344 4.86 -15.92 19.15
CA PHE A 344 4.42 -16.88 20.18
C PHE A 344 2.93 -17.19 20.04
N SER A 345 2.12 -16.17 19.72
CA SER A 345 0.68 -16.33 19.51
C SER A 345 0.34 -17.37 18.43
N ILE A 346 1.05 -17.35 17.30
CA ILE A 346 0.84 -18.31 16.19
C ILE A 346 1.23 -19.73 16.60
N VAL A 347 2.34 -19.89 17.35
CA VAL A 347 2.81 -21.21 17.80
C VAL A 347 1.88 -21.81 18.84
N ILE A 348 1.46 -21.02 19.83
CA ILE A 348 0.48 -21.48 20.83
C ILE A 348 -0.83 -21.86 20.14
N GLN A 349 -1.29 -21.06 19.18
CA GLN A 349 -2.45 -21.36 18.36
C GLN A 349 -2.29 -22.68 17.58
N PHE A 350 -1.11 -22.92 16.99
CA PHE A 350 -0.80 -24.18 16.34
C PHE A 350 -0.83 -25.38 17.31
N LEU A 351 -0.36 -25.22 18.55
CA LEU A 351 -0.42 -26.29 19.56
C LEU A 351 -1.86 -26.69 19.92
N PHE A 352 -2.85 -25.80 19.76
CA PHE A 352 -4.28 -26.17 19.90
C PHE A 352 -4.72 -27.22 18.86
N THR A 353 -4.09 -27.28 17.68
CA THR A 353 -4.42 -28.29 16.65
C THR A 353 -4.09 -29.71 17.12
N ARG A 354 -3.11 -29.85 18.02
CA ARG A 354 -2.64 -31.10 18.63
C ARG A 354 -3.35 -31.45 19.93
N ALA A 355 -4.21 -30.57 20.41
CA ALA A 355 -4.95 -30.78 21.64
C ALA A 355 -6.18 -31.68 21.41
N PRO A 356 -6.66 -32.41 22.44
CA PRO A 356 -7.89 -33.19 22.34
C PRO A 356 -9.10 -32.28 22.13
N ALA A 357 -10.18 -32.80 21.52
CA ALA A 357 -11.39 -32.03 21.14
C ALA A 357 -12.01 -31.25 22.31
N GLU A 358 -11.75 -31.67 23.55
CA GLU A 358 -12.17 -31.02 24.79
C GLU A 358 -11.51 -29.65 25.00
N LEU A 359 -10.25 -29.51 24.57
CA LEU A 359 -9.53 -28.25 24.55
C LEU A 359 -9.91 -27.51 23.27
N LYS A 360 -10.96 -26.69 23.37
CA LYS A 360 -11.51 -25.91 22.26
C LYS A 360 -10.50 -24.89 21.76
N SER A 361 -10.51 -24.61 20.45
CA SER A 361 -9.66 -23.55 19.91
C SER A 361 -10.05 -22.18 20.50
N PRO A 362 -9.13 -21.21 20.56
CA PRO A 362 -9.39 -19.88 21.16
C PRO A 362 -10.64 -19.21 20.57
N PHE A 363 -10.82 -19.37 19.27
CA PHE A 363 -11.99 -18.94 18.52
C PHE A 363 -13.30 -19.64 18.92
N GLN A 364 -13.27 -20.95 19.18
CA GLN A 364 -14.41 -21.72 19.71
C GLN A 364 -14.69 -21.42 21.20
N CYS A 365 -13.70 -20.96 21.97
CA CYS A 365 -13.87 -20.53 23.37
C CYS A 365 -14.48 -19.12 23.49
N LEU A 366 -14.12 -18.19 22.61
CA LEU A 366 -14.79 -16.88 22.49
C LEU A 366 -16.30 -17.00 22.24
N LEU A 367 -16.69 -18.06 21.53
CA LEU A 367 -18.07 -18.47 21.30
C LEU A 367 -18.85 -18.84 22.58
N LYS A 368 -18.20 -19.05 23.73
CA LYS A 368 -18.85 -19.33 25.02
C LYS A 368 -18.68 -18.23 26.07
N ASN A 369 -17.51 -17.58 26.13
CA ASN A 369 -17.19 -16.68 27.25
C ASN A 369 -17.57 -15.21 27.03
N VAL A 370 -17.89 -14.78 25.80
CA VAL A 370 -18.41 -13.42 25.51
C VAL A 370 -19.95 -13.35 25.62
N LEU A 371 -20.62 -14.49 25.85
CA LEU A 371 -22.08 -14.58 25.94
C LEU A 371 -22.65 -14.37 27.36
N SER A 372 -21.83 -14.02 28.36
CA SER A 372 -22.28 -13.80 29.74
C SER A 372 -22.60 -12.35 30.10
N SER A 373 -22.42 -11.37 29.19
CA SER A 373 -22.77 -9.97 29.45
C SER A 373 -23.54 -9.34 28.30
N LEU A 374 -24.82 -9.03 28.58
CA LEU A 374 -25.76 -8.06 27.99
C LEU A 374 -25.63 -7.60 26.51
N VAL A 375 -25.10 -8.42 25.60
CA VAL A 375 -25.12 -8.17 24.14
C VAL A 375 -25.74 -9.35 23.38
N ALA A 376 -26.67 -10.08 24.02
CA ALA A 376 -27.36 -11.21 23.42
C ALA A 376 -28.33 -10.82 22.27
N SER A 377 -28.65 -9.52 22.13
CA SER A 377 -29.62 -9.05 21.13
C SER A 377 -29.02 -8.54 19.81
N LEU A 378 -27.69 -8.41 19.67
CA LEU A 378 -27.11 -7.84 18.44
C LEU A 378 -26.12 -8.71 17.65
N LYS A 379 -25.54 -9.80 18.17
CA LYS A 379 -24.65 -10.65 17.37
C LYS A 379 -24.74 -12.13 17.73
N ARG A 380 -25.84 -12.79 17.35
CA ARG A 380 -25.90 -14.25 17.08
C ARG A 380 -25.15 -14.62 15.79
N ALA A 381 -24.03 -13.98 15.52
CA ALA A 381 -23.13 -14.40 14.46
C ALA A 381 -22.14 -15.35 15.10
N GLU A 382 -22.32 -16.64 14.82
CA GLU A 382 -21.27 -17.64 14.92
C GLU A 382 -19.94 -16.98 14.52
N TRP A 383 -18.94 -17.06 15.38
CA TRP A 383 -17.63 -16.58 14.96
C TRP A 383 -17.24 -17.42 13.72
N SER A 384 -16.95 -16.78 12.59
CA SER A 384 -16.45 -17.39 11.35
C SER A 384 -14.93 -17.16 11.21
N HIS A 385 -14.19 -18.03 10.51
CA HIS A 385 -12.74 -17.88 10.33
C HIS A 385 -12.37 -16.46 9.83
N ALA A 386 -13.21 -15.88 8.98
CA ALA A 386 -13.10 -14.49 8.53
C ALA A 386 -13.17 -13.46 9.68
N ARG A 387 -14.11 -13.62 10.62
CA ARG A 387 -14.24 -12.70 11.75
C ARG A 387 -13.05 -12.78 12.71
N PHE A 388 -12.43 -13.95 12.85
CA PHE A 388 -11.22 -14.11 13.64
C PHE A 388 -9.99 -13.53 12.96
N SER A 389 -9.88 -13.72 11.64
CA SER A 389 -8.87 -13.05 10.82
C SER A 389 -8.94 -11.53 11.04
N GLN A 390 -10.13 -10.95 10.91
CA GLN A 390 -10.37 -9.53 11.18
C GLN A 390 -9.99 -9.13 12.61
N TRP A 391 -10.38 -9.91 13.63
CA TRP A 391 -10.03 -9.61 15.01
C TRP A 391 -8.51 -9.58 15.23
N LEU A 392 -7.76 -10.50 14.59
CA LEU A 392 -6.29 -10.51 14.65
C LEU A 392 -5.69 -9.27 14.01
N ASP A 393 -6.33 -8.69 12.99
CA ASP A 393 -5.87 -7.45 12.36
C ASP A 393 -6.16 -6.22 13.20
N ASP A 394 -7.34 -6.18 13.84
CA ASP A 394 -7.72 -5.11 14.76
C ASP A 394 -6.84 -5.12 16.05
N HIS A 395 -6.20 -6.24 16.36
CA HIS A 395 -5.33 -6.44 17.53
C HIS A 395 -3.91 -6.87 17.12
N PRO A 396 -3.09 -5.94 16.59
CA PRO A 396 -1.72 -6.25 16.14
C PRO A 396 -0.77 -6.54 17.30
N SER A 397 -1.09 -6.07 18.50
CA SER A 397 -0.33 -6.32 19.72
C SER A 397 -0.25 -7.81 20.04
N GLU A 398 0.96 -8.34 20.11
CA GLU A 398 1.17 -9.74 20.49
C GLU A 398 0.67 -10.02 21.91
N LYS A 399 0.78 -9.05 22.81
CA LYS A 399 0.26 -9.14 24.17
C LYS A 399 -1.25 -9.37 24.19
N ASP A 400 -2.01 -8.65 23.37
CA ASP A 400 -3.47 -8.79 23.33
C ASP A 400 -3.88 -10.16 22.79
N ARG A 401 -3.16 -10.65 21.77
CA ARG A 401 -3.34 -12.00 21.23
C ARG A 401 -3.02 -13.07 22.27
N LEU A 402 -1.94 -12.91 23.03
CA LEU A 402 -1.57 -13.84 24.11
C LEU A 402 -2.57 -13.83 25.27
N LEU A 403 -3.13 -12.66 25.62
CA LEU A 403 -4.20 -12.57 26.62
C LEU A 403 -5.45 -13.33 26.19
N LEU A 404 -5.80 -13.28 24.90
CA LEU A 404 -6.89 -14.10 24.36
C LEU A 404 -6.60 -15.60 24.51
N LEU A 405 -5.39 -16.02 24.15
CA LEU A 405 -4.96 -17.42 24.25
C LEU A 405 -4.94 -17.91 25.71
N ARG A 406 -4.51 -17.04 26.63
CA ARG A 406 -4.56 -17.29 28.08
C ARG A 406 -5.99 -17.57 28.55
N GLY A 407 -6.95 -16.74 28.14
CA GLY A 407 -8.36 -16.96 28.49
C GLY A 407 -8.91 -18.29 27.98
N ALA A 408 -8.47 -18.75 26.80
CA ALA A 408 -8.86 -20.06 26.26
C ALA A 408 -8.28 -21.22 27.09
N LEU A 409 -7.01 -21.12 27.52
CA LEU A 409 -6.36 -22.11 28.39
C LEU A 409 -7.01 -22.14 29.78
N GLU A 410 -7.34 -20.99 30.37
CA GLU A 410 -8.02 -20.90 31.66
C GLU A 410 -9.44 -21.52 31.60
N ALA A 411 -10.16 -21.31 30.50
CA ALA A 411 -11.47 -21.93 30.27
C ALA A 411 -11.37 -23.47 30.18
N TYR A 412 -10.30 -24.00 29.58
CA TYR A 412 -10.04 -25.44 29.57
C TYR A 412 -9.82 -25.98 30.99
N VAL A 413 -9.02 -25.30 31.82
CA VAL A 413 -8.83 -25.69 33.23
C VAL A 413 -10.14 -25.74 33.98
N GLN A 414 -10.99 -24.72 33.82
CA GLN A 414 -12.31 -24.69 34.45
C GLN A 414 -13.19 -25.87 33.98
N SER A 415 -13.14 -26.21 32.69
CA SER A 415 -13.87 -27.35 32.13
C SER A 415 -13.35 -28.71 32.60
N VAL A 416 -12.06 -28.86 32.86
CA VAL A 416 -11.49 -30.10 33.41
C VAL A 416 -11.87 -30.24 34.88
N ARG A 417 -11.77 -29.15 35.65
CA ARG A 417 -12.18 -29.10 37.06
C ARG A 417 -13.66 -29.42 37.26
N SER A 418 -14.55 -28.88 36.41
CA SER A 418 -15.99 -29.13 36.51
C SER A 418 -16.39 -30.57 36.17
N ARG A 419 -15.53 -31.32 35.46
CA ARG A 419 -15.71 -32.74 35.14
C ARG A 419 -14.99 -33.67 36.12
N GLU A 420 -14.40 -33.14 37.19
CA GLU A 420 -13.54 -33.88 38.14
C GLU A 420 -12.35 -34.61 37.48
N GLY A 421 -11.89 -34.11 36.33
CA GLY A 421 -10.74 -34.67 35.61
C GLY A 421 -9.45 -34.48 36.40
N LYS A 422 -8.67 -35.55 36.57
CA LYS A 422 -7.42 -35.54 37.34
C LYS A 422 -6.16 -35.27 36.50
N GLU A 423 -6.28 -35.32 35.18
CA GLU A 423 -5.17 -35.17 34.24
C GLU A 423 -5.49 -34.12 33.18
N PHE A 424 -4.48 -33.33 32.82
CA PHE A 424 -4.54 -32.38 31.72
C PHE A 424 -3.98 -33.01 30.44
N ALA A 425 -4.41 -32.51 29.28
CA ALA A 425 -3.81 -32.91 28.02
C ALA A 425 -2.28 -32.70 28.02
N PRO A 426 -1.46 -33.62 27.47
CA PRO A 426 0.00 -33.51 27.46
C PRO A 426 0.55 -32.21 26.86
N VAL A 427 -0.18 -31.61 25.90
CA VAL A 427 0.19 -30.34 25.26
C VAL A 427 -0.08 -29.12 26.17
N TYR A 428 -0.98 -29.23 27.15
CA TYR A 428 -1.41 -28.09 27.96
C TYR A 428 -0.26 -27.48 28.81
N PRO A 429 0.56 -28.26 29.56
CA PRO A 429 1.69 -27.70 30.30
C PRO A 429 2.69 -26.96 29.41
N ILE A 430 2.93 -27.48 28.20
CA ILE A 430 3.83 -26.87 27.21
C ILE A 430 3.29 -25.50 26.76
N MET A 431 1.99 -25.42 26.47
CA MET A 431 1.35 -24.16 26.08
C MET A 431 1.40 -23.11 27.20
N VAL A 432 1.24 -23.53 28.47
CA VAL A 432 1.33 -22.63 29.63
C VAL A 432 2.77 -22.12 29.82
N GLN A 433 3.77 -22.99 29.73
CA GLN A 433 5.18 -22.60 29.82
C GLN A 433 5.56 -21.63 28.69
N LEU A 434 5.13 -21.93 27.46
CA LEU A 434 5.38 -21.06 26.31
C LEU A 434 4.69 -19.70 26.46
N LEU A 435 3.46 -19.68 26.97
CA LEU A 435 2.73 -18.45 27.27
C LEU A 435 3.45 -17.62 28.35
N GLN A 436 3.95 -18.24 29.42
CA GLN A 436 4.70 -17.54 30.47
C GLN A 436 5.99 -16.92 29.92
N LYS A 437 6.76 -17.68 29.13
CA LYS A 437 7.96 -17.20 28.43
C LYS A 437 7.64 -16.04 27.49
N ALA A 438 6.55 -16.13 26.73
CA ALA A 438 6.11 -15.06 25.84
C ALA A 438 5.78 -13.78 26.62
N MET A 439 5.01 -13.90 27.71
CA MET A 439 4.61 -12.77 28.54
C MET A 439 5.80 -12.10 29.24
N SER A 440 6.83 -12.85 29.63
CA SER A 440 8.05 -12.28 30.23
C SER A 440 8.96 -11.60 29.20
N THR A 441 8.94 -12.06 27.94
CA THR A 441 9.76 -11.47 26.86
C THR A 441 9.16 -10.15 26.35
N LEU A 442 7.85 -9.94 26.57
CA LEU A 442 7.10 -8.76 26.16
C LEU A 442 6.90 -7.72 27.28
N GLN A 443 7.47 -7.98 28.48
CA GLN A 443 7.62 -7.00 29.57
C GLN A 443 8.90 -6.19 29.36
#